data_AF-A0A6P5YM25-F1
#
_entry.id   AF-A0A6P5YM25-F1
#
_cell.length_a   1.000
_cell.length_b   1.000
_cell.length_c   1.000
_cell.angle_alpha   90.00
_cell.angle_beta   90.00
_cell.angle_gamma   90.00
#
_symmetry.space_group_name_H-M   'P 1'
#
loop_
_entity.id
_entity.type
_entity.pdbx_description
1 polymer ?
#
loop_
_entity_poly.entity_id
_entity_poly.type
_entity_poly.pdbx_seq_one_letter_code
_entity_poly.pdbx_strand_id
1 'polypeptide(L)'
;MFRLWRGLKTVVQSSTASPANCYHYHTIQAIRRECTGGRISSRDRAQGRIPAVVFSQGLLEKNPTNRSPSRKELLTTERKQIQTIIKSVQLPFFCSTTFQLQIRAGSGSSVFLESGRVLPIKIHRDDESGNILNLVFVWADEGTELKVDVPVVLKGIADCPGLKKGTCM
;
A
#
# COMPACT_ATOMS: atom_id res chain seq x y z
N MET A 1 49.16 29.41 41.41
CA MET A 1 48.56 29.89 40.14
C MET A 1 48.26 28.69 39.26
N PHE A 2 46.98 28.33 39.15
CA PHE A 2 46.50 27.11 38.49
C PHE A 2 46.46 27.31 36.97
N ARG A 3 47.20 26.50 36.21
CA ARG A 3 47.14 26.48 34.74
C ARG A 3 46.11 25.45 34.29
N LEU A 4 44.93 25.95 33.94
CA LEU A 4 43.79 25.20 33.43
C LEU A 4 44.09 24.66 32.02
N TRP A 5 44.11 23.34 31.85
CA TRP A 5 44.14 22.71 30.53
C TRP A 5 42.75 22.83 29.89
N ARG A 6 42.64 23.54 28.78
CA ARG A 6 41.43 23.53 27.94
C ARG A 6 41.62 22.51 26.82
N GLY A 7 41.06 21.32 27.01
CA GLY A 7 40.85 20.37 25.92
C GLY A 7 39.75 20.87 25.00
N LEU A 8 40.06 21.02 23.71
CA LEU A 8 39.09 21.23 22.65
C LEU A 8 38.24 19.97 22.51
N LYS A 9 36.96 20.03 22.92
CA LYS A 9 35.98 19.01 22.59
C LYS A 9 35.31 19.39 21.27
N THR A 10 35.71 18.74 20.18
CA THR A 10 34.96 18.75 18.93
C THR A 10 33.67 17.98 19.15
N VAL A 11 32.56 18.68 19.36
CA VAL A 11 31.23 18.08 19.32
C VAL A 11 30.81 18.03 17.86
N VAL A 12 30.87 16.83 17.29
CA VAL A 12 30.25 16.50 16.01
C VAL A 12 28.75 16.79 16.16
N GLN A 13 28.27 17.81 15.45
CA GLN A 13 26.84 17.99 15.23
C GLN A 13 26.33 16.70 14.57
N SER A 14 25.59 15.90 15.33
CA SER A 14 24.69 14.92 14.73
C SER A 14 23.73 15.71 13.86
N SER A 15 23.92 15.61 12.56
CA SER A 15 22.96 16.11 11.58
C SER A 15 21.59 15.61 11.99
N THR A 16 20.69 16.58 12.16
CA THR A 16 19.27 16.37 12.34
C THR A 16 18.82 15.31 11.36
N ALA A 17 18.33 14.19 11.89
CA ALA A 17 17.53 13.27 11.11
C ALA A 17 16.32 14.09 10.65
N SER A 18 16.45 14.63 9.44
CA SER A 18 15.31 15.04 8.63
C SER A 18 14.31 13.90 8.72
N PRO A 19 12.99 14.13 8.82
CA PRO A 19 12.02 13.06 8.68
C PRO A 19 12.08 12.61 7.23
N ALA A 20 13.10 11.80 6.91
CA ALA A 20 13.28 11.15 5.65
C ALA A 20 12.09 10.24 5.50
N ASN A 21 11.11 10.78 4.79
CA ASN A 21 9.98 10.14 4.15
C ASN A 21 10.04 8.62 4.31
N CYS A 22 9.32 8.13 5.32
CA CYS A 22 9.28 6.72 5.69
C CYS A 22 8.45 5.94 4.66
N TYR A 23 8.87 5.96 3.39
CA TYR A 23 8.39 5.03 2.39
C TYR A 23 8.95 3.67 2.76
N HIS A 24 8.29 2.99 3.70
CA HIS A 24 8.53 1.58 3.90
C HIS A 24 8.29 0.89 2.56
N TYR A 25 9.37 0.35 1.98
CA TYR A 25 9.38 -0.43 0.73
C TYR A 25 8.61 -1.75 0.93
N HIS A 26 7.31 -1.64 1.13
CA HIS A 26 6.42 -2.77 1.28
C HIS A 26 6.28 -3.44 -0.07
N THR A 27 6.90 -4.61 -0.20
CA THR A 27 6.71 -5.48 -1.36
C THR A 27 5.60 -6.45 -1.04
N ILE A 28 4.58 -6.51 -1.89
CA ILE A 28 3.48 -7.46 -1.83
C ILE A 28 3.91 -8.69 -2.61
N GLN A 29 3.80 -9.87 -1.98
CA GLN A 29 4.09 -11.13 -2.63
C GLN A 29 2.78 -11.78 -3.03
N ALA A 30 2.74 -12.25 -4.26
CA ALA A 30 1.56 -12.85 -4.85
C ALA A 30 1.90 -14.12 -5.63
N ILE A 31 0.91 -14.99 -5.78
CA ILE A 31 0.98 -16.21 -6.58
C ILE A 31 -0.19 -16.19 -7.55
N ARG A 32 0.04 -16.52 -8.82
CA ARG A 32 -1.03 -16.60 -9.83
C ARG A 32 -2.04 -17.69 -9.48
N ARG A 33 -3.30 -17.45 -9.85
CA ARG A 33 -4.42 -18.38 -9.66
C ARG A 33 -4.98 -18.76 -11.02
N GLU A 34 -5.19 -20.05 -11.21
CA GLU A 34 -5.80 -20.58 -12.43
C GLU A 34 -7.32 -20.66 -12.31
N CYS A 35 -7.84 -20.93 -11.11
CA CYS A 35 -9.26 -21.16 -10.88
C CYS A 35 -9.92 -20.00 -10.10
N THR A 36 -11.12 -19.64 -10.52
CA THR A 36 -12.00 -18.66 -9.86
C THR A 36 -13.25 -19.33 -9.29
N GLY A 37 -13.85 -18.74 -8.26
CA GLY A 37 -15.11 -19.22 -7.68
C GLY A 37 -15.19 -19.02 -6.16
N GLY A 38 -16.42 -19.02 -5.65
CA GLY A 38 -16.71 -18.80 -4.23
C GLY A 38 -16.06 -19.84 -3.32
N ARG A 39 -16.23 -21.14 -3.63
CA ARG A 39 -15.63 -22.25 -2.85
C ARG A 39 -14.11 -22.16 -2.79
N ILE A 40 -13.46 -21.86 -3.91
CA ILE A 40 -12.00 -21.73 -3.99
C ILE A 40 -11.53 -20.54 -3.15
N SER A 41 -12.21 -19.39 -3.29
CA SER A 41 -11.89 -18.18 -2.52
C SER A 41 -12.06 -18.40 -1.01
N SER A 42 -13.08 -19.15 -0.58
CA SER A 42 -13.26 -19.51 0.83
C SER A 42 -12.15 -20.43 1.33
N ARG A 43 -11.70 -21.39 0.51
CA ARG A 43 -10.56 -22.27 0.84
C ARG A 43 -9.26 -21.48 0.96
N ASP A 44 -9.00 -20.55 0.04
CA ASP A 44 -7.83 -19.66 0.08
C ASP A 44 -7.81 -18.88 1.41
N ARG A 45 -8.96 -18.34 1.83
CA ARG A 45 -9.11 -17.64 3.12
C ARG A 45 -8.92 -18.57 4.31
N ALA A 46 -9.45 -19.79 4.28
CA ALA A 46 -9.22 -20.75 5.36
C ALA A 46 -7.73 -21.06 5.54
N GLN A 47 -6.95 -21.05 4.45
CA GLN A 47 -5.49 -21.24 4.45
C GLN A 47 -4.68 -19.98 4.79
N GLY A 48 -5.33 -18.85 5.10
CA GLY A 48 -4.64 -17.59 5.41
C GLY A 48 -4.18 -16.81 4.18
N ARG A 49 -4.71 -17.10 3.00
CA ARG A 49 -4.48 -16.33 1.76
C ARG A 49 -5.65 -15.42 1.47
N ILE A 50 -5.42 -14.37 0.68
CA ILE A 50 -6.43 -13.43 0.24
C ILE A 50 -6.48 -13.48 -1.28
N PRO A 51 -7.65 -13.74 -1.89
CA PRO A 51 -7.79 -13.61 -3.33
C PRO A 51 -7.65 -12.14 -3.74
N ALA A 52 -6.95 -11.91 -4.84
CA ALA A 52 -6.72 -10.59 -5.39
C ALA A 52 -6.82 -10.62 -6.92
N VAL A 53 -7.01 -9.44 -7.51
CA VAL A 53 -6.98 -9.26 -8.95
C VAL A 53 -6.15 -8.03 -9.28
N VAL A 54 -5.37 -8.10 -10.36
CA VAL A 54 -4.65 -6.97 -10.92
C VAL A 54 -5.21 -6.69 -12.31
N PHE A 55 -5.56 -5.43 -12.56
CA PHE A 55 -6.01 -4.98 -13.87
C PHE A 55 -4.96 -4.10 -14.53
N SER A 56 -4.82 -4.24 -15.85
CA SER A 56 -4.22 -3.20 -16.69
C SER A 56 -5.11 -1.96 -16.69
N GLN A 57 -4.50 -0.78 -16.73
CA GLN A 57 -5.22 0.50 -16.67
C GLN A 57 -6.34 0.64 -17.73
N GLY A 58 -6.13 0.15 -18.94
CA GLY A 58 -7.11 0.23 -20.04
C GLY A 58 -8.46 -0.46 -19.78
N LEU A 59 -8.60 -1.24 -18.70
CA LEU A 59 -9.91 -1.81 -18.30
C LEU A 59 -10.74 -0.85 -17.44
N LEU A 60 -10.08 0.04 -16.70
CA LEU A 60 -10.76 0.99 -15.82
C LEU A 60 -11.28 2.21 -16.59
N GLU A 61 -10.70 2.48 -17.75
CA GLU A 61 -11.13 3.56 -18.63
C GLU A 61 -12.42 3.18 -19.37
N LYS A 62 -13.48 3.97 -19.15
CA LYS A 62 -14.82 3.76 -19.73
C LYS A 62 -14.88 4.13 -21.22
N ASN A 63 -13.79 4.66 -21.79
CA ASN A 63 -13.70 5.10 -23.17
C ASN A 63 -13.52 3.90 -24.11
N PRO A 64 -14.50 3.59 -24.99
CA PRO A 64 -14.49 2.37 -25.81
C PRO A 64 -13.46 2.40 -26.96
N THR A 65 -12.79 3.52 -27.21
CA THR A 65 -11.89 3.72 -28.37
C THR A 65 -10.43 3.29 -28.12
N ASN A 66 -9.99 3.19 -26.86
CA ASN A 66 -8.62 2.81 -26.47
C ASN A 66 -8.61 1.51 -25.64
N ARG A 67 -9.48 0.56 -26.00
CA ARG A 67 -9.54 -0.74 -25.33
C ARG A 67 -8.36 -1.62 -25.79
N SER A 68 -7.17 -1.36 -25.26
CA SER A 68 -6.05 -2.30 -25.32
C SER A 68 -6.49 -3.64 -24.68
N PRO A 69 -5.96 -4.79 -25.15
CA PRO A 69 -6.35 -6.09 -24.61
C PRO A 69 -6.05 -6.11 -23.11
N SER A 70 -7.11 -6.00 -22.31
CA SER A 70 -6.95 -5.88 -20.87
C SER A 70 -6.34 -7.15 -20.31
N ARG A 71 -5.12 -7.02 -19.80
CA ARG A 71 -4.45 -8.05 -19.02
C ARG A 71 -5.04 -8.03 -17.62
N LYS A 72 -5.91 -9.00 -17.33
CA LYS A 72 -6.44 -9.27 -15.99
C LYS A 72 -5.71 -10.47 -15.40
N GLU A 73 -5.05 -10.27 -14.26
CA GLU A 73 -4.39 -11.36 -13.54
C GLU A 73 -5.10 -11.67 -12.24
N LEU A 74 -5.41 -12.95 -12.05
CA LEU A 74 -5.94 -13.47 -10.80
C LEU A 74 -4.78 -13.89 -9.91
N LEU A 75 -4.68 -13.30 -8.73
CA LEU A 75 -3.59 -13.51 -7.80
C LEU A 75 -4.12 -13.95 -6.43
N THR A 76 -3.27 -14.61 -5.65
CA THR A 76 -3.44 -14.78 -4.20
C THR A 76 -2.28 -14.11 -3.48
N THR A 77 -2.57 -13.37 -2.42
CA THR A 77 -1.58 -12.78 -1.52
C THR A 77 -1.68 -13.40 -0.13
N GLU A 78 -0.66 -13.23 0.70
CA GLU A 78 -0.71 -13.70 2.09
C GLU A 78 -1.48 -12.72 2.99
N ARG A 79 -2.39 -13.22 3.84
CA ARG A 79 -3.16 -12.37 4.78
C ARG A 79 -2.26 -11.61 5.74
N LYS A 80 -1.30 -12.30 6.35
CA LYS A 80 -0.43 -11.71 7.38
C LYS A 80 0.36 -10.54 6.83
N GLN A 81 0.92 -10.69 5.64
CA GLN A 81 1.65 -9.63 4.94
C GLN A 81 0.78 -8.39 4.74
N ILE A 82 -0.41 -8.56 4.15
CA ILE A 82 -1.32 -7.44 3.87
C ILE A 82 -1.80 -6.78 5.17
N GLN A 83 -2.10 -7.56 6.22
CA GLN A 83 -2.47 -7.01 7.52
C GLN A 83 -1.34 -6.18 8.14
N THR A 84 -0.10 -6.62 8.05
CA THR A 84 1.06 -5.85 8.52
C THR A 84 1.20 -4.53 7.77
N ILE A 85 1.05 -4.54 6.44
CA ILE A 85 1.13 -3.33 5.62
C ILE A 85 -0.02 -2.36 5.93
N ILE A 86 -1.23 -2.88 6.15
CA ILE A 86 -2.37 -2.05 6.53
C ILE A 86 -2.16 -1.44 7.93
N LYS A 87 -1.55 -2.17 8.86
CA LYS A 87 -1.24 -1.65 10.20
C LYS A 87 -0.18 -0.55 10.16
N SER A 88 0.82 -0.65 9.27
CA SER A 88 1.88 0.35 9.13
C SER A 88 1.42 1.60 8.38
N VAL A 89 0.80 1.44 7.21
CA VAL A 89 0.36 2.57 6.35
C VAL A 89 -0.94 3.19 6.85
N GLN A 90 -1.76 2.41 7.56
CA GLN A 90 -3.10 2.77 8.00
C GLN A 90 -4.07 3.02 6.83
N LEU A 91 -5.36 2.97 7.14
CA LEU A 91 -6.40 3.33 6.18
C LEU A 91 -6.86 4.75 6.47
N PRO A 92 -7.24 5.50 5.43
CA PRO A 92 -7.40 5.09 4.02
C PRO A 92 -6.13 5.18 3.14
N PHE A 93 -4.98 5.60 3.69
CA PHE A 93 -3.73 5.83 2.94
C PHE A 93 -3.20 4.62 2.16
N PHE A 94 -3.55 3.40 2.56
CA PHE A 94 -3.19 2.19 1.81
C PHE A 94 -3.65 2.25 0.35
N CYS A 95 -4.85 2.75 0.04
CA CYS A 95 -5.34 2.85 -1.34
C CYS A 95 -4.73 4.04 -2.10
N SER A 96 -4.08 4.97 -1.40
CA SER A 96 -3.40 6.13 -2.00
C SER A 96 -1.91 5.86 -2.25
N THR A 97 -1.41 4.71 -1.82
CA THR A 97 0.02 4.38 -1.86
C THR A 97 0.27 3.27 -2.87
N THR A 98 1.29 3.45 -3.71
CA THR A 98 1.74 2.40 -4.63
C THR A 98 2.65 1.40 -3.92
N PHE A 99 2.57 0.13 -4.30
CA PHE A 99 3.39 -0.95 -3.75
C PHE A 99 4.12 -1.71 -4.87
N GLN A 100 5.25 -2.31 -4.54
CA GLN A 100 5.89 -3.26 -5.45
C GLN A 100 5.20 -4.60 -5.34
N LEU A 101 4.74 -5.16 -6.45
CA LEU A 101 4.13 -6.48 -6.53
C LEU A 101 5.14 -7.47 -7.14
N GLN A 102 5.38 -8.56 -6.42
CA GLN A 102 6.19 -9.67 -6.90
C GLN A 102 5.33 -10.92 -7.05
N ILE A 103 5.20 -11.39 -8.28
CA ILE A 103 4.49 -12.61 -8.64
C ILE A 103 5.47 -13.77 -8.64
N ARG A 104 5.21 -14.76 -7.79
CA ARG A 104 6.02 -15.96 -7.62
C ARG A 104 5.34 -17.17 -8.23
N ALA A 105 6.13 -18.16 -8.62
CA ALA A 105 5.64 -19.40 -9.21
C ALA A 105 4.79 -20.26 -8.24
N GLY A 106 5.00 -20.12 -6.93
CA GLY A 106 4.29 -20.90 -5.94
C GLY A 106 4.55 -20.46 -4.50
N SER A 107 3.83 -21.07 -3.57
CA SER A 107 3.96 -20.79 -2.14
C SER A 107 5.33 -21.23 -1.64
N GLY A 108 6.13 -20.29 -1.13
CA GLY A 108 7.49 -20.56 -0.65
C GLY A 108 8.55 -20.67 -1.75
N SER A 109 8.19 -20.48 -3.02
CA SER A 109 9.16 -20.44 -4.12
C SER A 109 9.93 -19.12 -4.10
N SER A 110 11.23 -19.18 -4.35
CA SER A 110 12.09 -18.01 -4.62
C SER A 110 12.10 -17.60 -6.10
N VAL A 111 11.45 -18.38 -6.97
CA VAL A 111 11.40 -18.11 -8.41
C VAL A 111 10.40 -17.00 -8.68
N PHE A 112 10.92 -15.86 -9.16
CA PHE A 112 10.13 -14.72 -9.59
C PHE A 112 9.68 -14.92 -11.04
N LEU A 113 8.39 -14.76 -11.28
CA LEU A 113 7.82 -14.78 -12.63
C LEU A 113 7.73 -13.38 -13.21
N GLU A 114 7.20 -12.46 -12.42
CA GLU A 114 6.94 -11.09 -12.85
C GLU A 114 6.97 -10.15 -11.65
N SER A 115 7.43 -8.92 -11.87
CA SER A 115 7.44 -7.87 -10.87
C SER A 115 7.01 -6.58 -11.50
N GLY A 116 6.28 -5.76 -10.77
CA GLY A 116 5.89 -4.44 -11.23
C GLY A 116 5.21 -3.64 -10.13
N ARG A 117 4.91 -2.38 -10.41
CA ARG A 117 4.30 -1.48 -9.43
C ARG A 117 2.79 -1.54 -9.54
N VAL A 118 2.11 -1.59 -8.40
CA VAL A 118 0.65 -1.62 -8.36
C VAL A 118 0.09 -0.60 -7.39
N LEU A 119 -1.10 -0.09 -7.72
CA LEU A 119 -1.91 0.74 -6.84
C LEU A 119 -3.13 -0.07 -6.37
N PRO A 120 -3.38 -0.19 -5.05
CA PRO A 120 -4.62 -0.76 -4.55
C PRO A 120 -5.77 0.23 -4.74
N ILE A 121 -6.78 -0.14 -5.51
CA ILE A 121 -7.97 0.72 -5.71
C ILE A 121 -9.07 0.37 -4.72
N LYS A 122 -9.23 -0.92 -4.43
CA LYS A 122 -10.34 -1.38 -3.59
C LYS A 122 -9.93 -2.52 -2.68
N ILE A 123 -10.35 -2.42 -1.42
CA ILE A 123 -10.24 -3.48 -0.43
C ILE A 123 -11.65 -3.89 -0.03
N HIS A 124 -12.03 -5.13 -0.30
CA HIS A 124 -13.28 -5.67 0.18
C HIS A 124 -13.05 -6.24 1.57
N ARG A 125 -13.76 -5.72 2.55
CA ARG A 125 -13.73 -6.19 3.92
C ARG A 125 -15.11 -6.62 4.36
N ASP A 126 -15.12 -7.56 5.29
CA ASP A 126 -16.30 -7.91 6.04
C ASP A 126 -16.57 -6.80 7.06
N ASP A 127 -17.78 -6.24 7.06
CA ASP A 127 -18.13 -5.12 7.92
C ASP A 127 -18.22 -5.53 9.39
N GLU A 128 -18.60 -6.78 9.66
CA GLU A 128 -18.75 -7.31 11.02
C GLU A 128 -17.39 -7.75 11.61
N SER A 129 -16.64 -8.56 10.86
CA SER A 129 -15.39 -9.14 11.37
C SER A 129 -14.14 -8.31 11.07
N GLY A 130 -14.23 -7.32 10.18
CA GLY A 130 -13.07 -6.59 9.65
C GLY A 130 -12.12 -7.44 8.78
N ASN A 131 -12.54 -8.66 8.43
CA ASN A 131 -11.73 -9.61 7.67
C ASN A 131 -11.62 -9.20 6.20
N ILE A 132 -10.43 -9.31 5.62
CA ILE A 132 -10.22 -8.95 4.21
C ILE A 132 -10.67 -10.09 3.32
N LEU A 133 -11.66 -9.82 2.48
CA LEU A 133 -12.27 -10.80 1.58
C LEU A 133 -11.63 -10.82 0.20
N ASN A 134 -11.31 -9.65 -0.36
CA ASN A 134 -10.74 -9.51 -1.71
C ASN A 134 -9.94 -8.21 -1.84
N LEU A 135 -8.93 -8.22 -2.70
CA LEU A 135 -8.11 -7.05 -3.03
C LEU A 135 -8.16 -6.77 -4.53
N VAL A 136 -8.24 -5.50 -4.89
CA VAL A 136 -8.22 -5.04 -6.28
C VAL A 136 -7.05 -4.08 -6.46
N PHE A 137 -6.18 -4.43 -7.39
CA PHE A 137 -5.01 -3.66 -7.78
C PHE A 137 -5.10 -3.23 -9.24
N VAL A 138 -4.40 -2.16 -9.56
CA VAL A 138 -4.14 -1.71 -10.93
C VAL A 138 -2.65 -1.55 -11.13
N TRP A 139 -2.14 -1.95 -12.30
CA TRP A 139 -0.75 -1.70 -12.67
C TRP A 139 -0.49 -0.20 -12.75
N ALA A 140 0.59 0.23 -12.10
CA ALA A 140 1.02 1.61 -11.98
C ALA A 140 2.38 1.79 -12.66
N ASP A 141 2.41 1.50 -13.96
CA ASP A 141 3.60 1.64 -14.80
C ASP A 141 3.99 3.12 -14.91
N GLU A 142 5.30 3.36 -15.04
CA GLU A 142 5.85 4.72 -15.09
C GLU A 142 5.29 5.50 -16.28
N GLY A 143 4.82 6.73 -16.01
CA GLY A 143 4.26 7.62 -17.03
C GLY A 143 2.75 7.46 -17.27
N THR A 144 2.07 6.59 -16.52
CA THR A 144 0.62 6.40 -16.67
C THR A 144 -0.19 7.22 -15.65
N GLU A 145 -1.23 7.91 -16.10
CA GLU A 145 -2.08 8.74 -15.25
C GLU A 145 -3.12 7.91 -14.50
N LEU A 146 -3.02 7.81 -13.17
CA LEU A 146 -3.99 7.08 -12.35
C LEU A 146 -4.90 8.03 -11.57
N LYS A 147 -6.20 7.70 -11.54
CA LYS A 147 -7.16 8.35 -10.64
C LYS A 147 -7.03 7.71 -9.25
N VAL A 148 -6.68 8.53 -8.26
CA VAL A 148 -6.41 8.07 -6.89
C VAL A 148 -7.19 8.93 -5.90
N ASP A 149 -7.84 8.28 -4.94
CA ASP A 149 -8.45 8.97 -3.81
C ASP A 149 -7.39 9.22 -2.74
N VAL A 150 -7.11 10.50 -2.45
CA VAL A 150 -6.14 10.91 -1.43
C VAL A 150 -6.90 11.48 -0.23
N PRO A 151 -6.76 10.89 0.97
CA PRO A 151 -7.43 11.40 2.16
C PRO A 151 -6.88 12.74 2.60
N VAL A 152 -7.79 13.63 3.00
CA VAL A 152 -7.48 14.94 3.56
C VAL A 152 -7.32 14.81 5.07
N VAL A 153 -6.16 15.22 5.59
CA VAL A 153 -5.90 15.30 7.04
C VAL A 153 -5.81 16.76 7.45
N LEU A 154 -6.71 17.18 8.31
CA LEU A 154 -6.68 18.50 8.92
C LEU A 154 -5.60 18.53 10.00
N LYS A 155 -4.57 19.34 9.79
CA LYS A 155 -3.50 19.61 10.78
C LYS A 155 -3.68 21.01 11.36
N GLY A 156 -3.23 21.22 12.59
CA GLY A 156 -3.26 22.55 13.23
C GLY A 156 -4.61 22.97 13.81
N ILE A 157 -5.59 22.05 13.93
CA ILE A 157 -6.91 22.29 14.54
C ILE A 157 -6.78 22.94 15.93
N ALA A 158 -5.76 22.54 16.70
CA ALA A 158 -5.50 23.08 18.03
C ALA A 158 -5.16 24.58 18.04
N ASP A 159 -4.65 25.14 16.94
CA ASP A 159 -4.23 26.55 16.83
C ASP A 159 -5.14 27.41 15.97
N CYS A 160 -6.23 26.85 15.45
CA CYS A 160 -7.20 27.57 14.65
C CYS A 160 -8.00 28.58 15.51
N PRO A 161 -7.84 29.91 15.31
CA PRO A 161 -8.54 30.92 16.12
C PRO A 161 -10.06 30.85 15.96
N GLY A 162 -10.56 30.41 14.79
CA GLY A 162 -11.99 30.17 14.58
C GLY A 162 -12.54 29.01 15.43
N LEU A 163 -11.77 27.95 15.62
CA LEU A 163 -12.17 26.84 16.48
C LEU A 163 -12.10 27.22 17.97
N LYS A 164 -11.06 27.97 18.36
CA LYS A 164 -10.91 28.51 19.74
C LYS A 164 -12.07 29.44 20.13
N LYS A 165 -12.70 30.09 19.15
CA LYS A 165 -13.86 30.98 19.35
C LYS A 165 -15.22 30.27 19.41
N GLY A 166 -15.24 28.93 19.41
CA GLY A 166 -16.45 28.14 19.63
C GLY A 166 -17.26 27.82 18.37
N THR A 167 -16.76 28.15 17.18
CA THR A 167 -17.34 27.68 15.92
C THR A 167 -16.91 26.25 15.64
N CYS A 168 -17.87 25.33 15.60
CA CYS A 168 -17.69 23.97 15.10
C CYS A 168 -17.77 23.95 13.57
N MET A 169 -16.96 23.09 12.95
CA MET A 169 -17.05 22.71 11.53
C MET A 169 -17.87 21.45 11.37
#